data_AF-A0AAU7XHZ7-F1
#
_entry.id   AF-A0AAU7XHZ7-F1
#
_cell.length_a   1.000
_cell.length_b   1.000
_cell.length_c   1.000
_cell.angle_alpha   90.00
_cell.angle_beta   90.00
_cell.angle_gamma   90.00
#
_symmetry.space_group_name_H-M   'P 1'
#
loop_
_entity.id
_entity.type
_entity.pdbx_description
1 polymer ?
#
loop_
_entity_poly.entity_id
_entity_poly.type
_entity_poly.pdbx_seq_one_letter_code
_entity_poly.pdbx_strand_id
1 'polypeptide(L)'
;MNLDRAYRLLAAFYTVMLIIGVIALLAGGGTLLSPVYLLVGALAVIGLWGYTLKRRFMNPRMWRPLAGILAVGIVLQLVVMLTTPLSSVLLTWMLTSSIFSVMLVIMLYHYGDRDQPLWATEEEHTAAQQLDALLTSNSSLTAVTSDGARENSVKVTKSNSGYQASVTRRSQEGQERFVERFRYPETLVFFLEKFTSVTVNDFKRSNALDDRGSSTAEA
;
A
#
# COMPACT_ATOMS: atom_id res chain seq x y z
N MET A 1 0.79 -21.95 -16.93
CA MET A 1 1.65 -21.86 -15.73
C MET A 1 1.21 -20.62 -14.96
N ASN A 2 0.52 -20.76 -13.83
CA ASN A 2 -0.11 -19.61 -13.16
C ASN A 2 0.94 -18.75 -12.47
N LEU A 3 0.84 -17.43 -12.65
CA LEU A 3 1.72 -16.40 -12.08
C LEU A 3 1.87 -16.56 -10.55
N ASP A 4 0.81 -16.98 -9.88
CA ASP A 4 0.81 -17.33 -8.45
C ASP A 4 1.80 -18.45 -8.08
N ARG A 5 1.94 -19.49 -8.92
CA ARG A 5 2.90 -20.58 -8.66
C ARG A 5 4.33 -20.08 -8.80
N ALA A 6 4.60 -19.18 -9.75
CA ALA A 6 5.91 -18.58 -9.94
C ALA A 6 6.32 -17.75 -8.71
N TYR A 7 5.41 -16.93 -8.17
CA TYR A 7 5.71 -16.15 -6.97
C TYR A 7 5.92 -17.03 -5.73
N ARG A 8 5.17 -18.14 -5.58
CA ARG A 8 5.41 -19.09 -4.48
C ARG A 8 6.76 -19.79 -4.59
N LEU A 9 7.16 -20.19 -5.81
CA LEU A 9 8.49 -20.77 -6.05
C LEU A 9 9.59 -19.76 -5.74
N LEU A 10 9.39 -18.49 -6.11
CA LEU A 10 10.31 -17.41 -5.78
C LEU A 10 10.45 -17.23 -4.26
N ALA A 11 9.34 -17.21 -3.51
CA ALA A 11 9.37 -17.14 -2.05
C ALA A 11 10.09 -18.33 -1.41
N ALA A 12 9.84 -19.54 -1.91
CA ALA A 12 10.55 -20.74 -1.48
C ALA A 12 12.07 -20.63 -1.77
N PHE A 13 12.45 -20.14 -2.94
CA PHE A 13 13.84 -19.92 -3.31
C PHE A 13 14.57 -18.96 -2.35
N TYR A 14 13.99 -17.80 -2.05
CA TYR A 14 14.60 -16.87 -1.07
C TYR A 14 14.64 -17.45 0.34
N THR A 15 13.66 -18.27 0.72
CA THR A 15 13.66 -18.96 2.02
C THR A 15 14.83 -19.94 2.10
N VAL A 16 15.09 -20.72 1.04
CA VAL A 16 16.22 -21.64 0.97
C VAL A 16 17.55 -20.88 1.02
N MET A 17 17.69 -19.78 0.27
CA MET A 17 18.90 -18.95 0.34
C MET A 17 19.17 -18.43 1.76
N LEU A 18 18.12 -18.03 2.48
CA LEU A 18 18.24 -17.57 3.85
C LEU A 18 18.72 -18.69 4.80
N ILE A 19 18.17 -19.89 4.65
CA ILE A 19 18.61 -21.07 5.42
C ILE A 19 20.09 -21.37 5.15
N ILE A 20 20.51 -21.35 3.87
CA ILE A 20 21.92 -21.52 3.50
C ILE A 20 22.79 -20.47 4.18
N GLY A 21 22.35 -19.21 4.21
CA GLY A 21 23.07 -18.13 4.89
C GLY A 21 23.21 -18.33 6.40
N VAL A 22 22.17 -18.86 7.06
CA VAL A 22 22.22 -19.22 8.49
C VAL A 22 23.21 -20.35 8.72
N ILE A 23 23.18 -21.41 7.90
CA ILE A 23 24.13 -22.53 8.00
C ILE A 23 25.56 -22.03 7.81
N ALA A 24 25.80 -21.16 6.82
CA ALA A 24 27.11 -20.57 6.57
C ALA A 24 27.63 -19.75 7.77
N LEU A 25 26.76 -18.98 8.43
CA LEU A 25 27.11 -18.25 9.66
C LEU A 25 27.52 -19.21 10.78
N LEU A 26 26.73 -20.27 11.02
CA LEU A 26 27.00 -21.26 12.06
C LEU A 26 28.27 -22.08 11.79
N ALA A 27 28.61 -22.28 10.52
CA ALA A 27 29.85 -22.92 10.09
C ALA A 27 31.08 -21.97 10.15
N GLY A 28 30.92 -20.73 10.61
CA GLY A 28 32.01 -19.76 10.75
C GLY A 28 32.34 -18.96 9.48
N GLY A 29 31.54 -19.08 8.42
CA GLY A 29 31.73 -18.39 7.13
C GLY A 29 31.21 -16.95 7.07
N GLY A 30 30.95 -16.32 8.23
CA GLY A 30 30.32 -15.01 8.32
C GLY A 30 31.26 -13.88 8.76
N THR A 31 30.88 -12.65 8.42
CA THR A 31 31.47 -11.43 8.97
C THR A 31 30.70 -10.98 10.22
N LEU A 32 31.21 -10.00 10.97
CA LEU A 32 30.48 -9.39 12.10
C LEU A 32 29.10 -8.84 11.69
N LEU A 33 28.93 -8.46 10.42
CA LEU A 33 27.69 -7.88 9.89
C LEU A 33 26.71 -8.95 9.37
N SER A 34 27.14 -10.21 9.23
CA SER A 34 26.31 -11.29 8.70
C SER A 34 24.98 -11.49 9.45
N PRO A 35 24.89 -11.38 10.79
CA PRO A 35 23.61 -11.45 11.50
C PRO A 35 22.62 -10.35 11.08
N VAL A 36 23.11 -9.14 10.81
CA VAL A 36 22.27 -8.00 10.38
C VAL A 36 21.72 -8.27 8.99
N TYR A 37 22.55 -8.74 8.06
CA TYR A 37 22.11 -9.09 6.71
C TYR A 37 21.09 -10.23 6.73
N LEU A 38 21.26 -11.24 7.59
CA LEU A 38 20.29 -12.32 7.76
C LEU A 38 18.96 -11.85 8.34
N LEU A 39 18.99 -10.94 9.33
CA LEU A 39 17.78 -10.35 9.89
C LEU A 39 16.99 -9.59 8.82
N VAL A 40 17.68 -8.74 8.05
CA VAL A 40 17.07 -7.97 6.96
C VAL A 40 16.52 -8.90 5.87
N GLY A 41 17.27 -9.95 5.52
CA GLY A 41 16.82 -10.99 4.60
C GLY A 41 15.59 -11.73 5.12
N ALA A 42 15.50 -11.99 6.42
CA ALA A 42 14.37 -12.68 7.04
C ALA A 42 13.11 -11.82 6.96
N LEU A 43 13.22 -10.53 7.28
CA LEU A 43 12.13 -9.57 7.12
C LEU A 43 11.65 -9.50 5.67
N ALA A 44 12.58 -9.49 4.72
CA ALA A 44 12.24 -9.48 3.31
C ALA A 44 11.52 -10.75 2.84
N VAL A 45 11.96 -11.92 3.30
CA VAL A 45 11.29 -13.20 3.04
C VAL A 45 9.88 -13.22 3.65
N ILE A 46 9.70 -12.69 4.85
CA ILE A 46 8.38 -12.55 5.49
C ILE A 46 7.47 -11.65 4.64
N GLY A 47 7.97 -10.51 4.16
CA GLY A 47 7.23 -9.62 3.27
C GLY A 47 6.82 -10.30 1.96
N LEU A 48 7.72 -11.11 1.39
CA LEU A 48 7.46 -11.87 0.18
C LEU A 48 6.41 -12.98 0.38
N TRP A 49 6.43 -13.67 1.52
CA TRP A 49 5.37 -14.61 1.91
C TRP A 49 4.04 -13.90 2.16
N GLY A 50 4.07 -12.69 2.76
CA GLY A 50 2.89 -11.86 2.91
C GLY A 50 2.26 -11.47 1.57
N TYR A 51 3.08 -11.04 0.61
CA TYR A 51 2.65 -10.71 -0.74
C TYR A 51 2.05 -11.94 -1.46
N THR A 52 2.76 -13.07 -1.44
CA THR A 52 2.33 -14.30 -2.15
C THR A 52 1.07 -14.94 -1.57
N LEU A 53 0.92 -14.92 -0.24
CA LEU A 53 -0.24 -15.47 0.45
C LEU A 53 -1.39 -14.46 0.54
N LYS A 54 -1.22 -13.24 0.02
CA LYS A 54 -2.17 -12.13 0.19
C LYS A 54 -2.58 -11.96 1.67
N ARG A 55 -1.59 -12.03 2.56
CA ARG A 55 -1.79 -11.84 4.01
C ARG A 55 -1.16 -10.54 4.48
N ARG A 56 -1.81 -9.92 5.45
CA ARG A 56 -1.27 -8.76 6.17
C ARG A 56 -0.21 -9.22 7.15
N PHE A 57 1.04 -8.90 6.86
CA PHE A 57 2.10 -8.96 7.85
C PHE A 57 2.58 -7.54 8.12
N MET A 58 2.60 -7.16 9.40
CA MET A 58 2.99 -5.81 9.85
C MET A 58 2.14 -4.69 9.21
N ASN A 59 2.64 -3.46 9.29
CA ASN A 59 1.98 -2.26 8.77
C ASN A 59 2.55 -1.89 7.38
N PRO A 60 1.73 -1.55 6.36
CA PRO A 60 2.19 -1.12 5.03
C PRO A 60 3.25 0.00 5.09
N ARG A 61 3.14 0.88 6.09
CA ARG A 61 4.09 1.99 6.30
C ARG A 61 5.52 1.55 6.62
N MET A 62 5.75 0.30 7.04
CA MET A 62 7.09 -0.22 7.32
C MET A 62 7.76 -0.80 6.07
N TRP A 63 6.98 -1.39 5.16
CA TRP A 63 7.51 -2.12 4.00
C TRP A 63 8.13 -1.22 2.93
N ARG A 64 7.50 -0.08 2.63
CA ARG A 64 8.03 0.88 1.65
C ARG A 64 9.37 1.51 2.07
N PRO A 65 9.53 2.04 3.30
CA PRO A 65 10.82 2.52 3.77
C PRO A 65 11.89 1.43 3.79
N LEU A 66 11.53 0.20 4.19
CA LEU A 66 12.46 -0.93 4.18
C LEU A 66 12.94 -1.26 2.76
N ALA A 67 12.03 -1.27 1.78
CA ALA A 67 12.39 -1.40 0.36
C ALA A 67 13.32 -0.26 -0.10
N GLY A 68 13.04 0.97 0.32
CA GLY A 68 13.89 2.13 0.02
C GLY A 68 15.30 2.01 0.59
N ILE A 69 15.44 1.60 1.86
CA ILE A 69 16.73 1.38 2.51
C ILE A 69 17.53 0.29 1.77
N LEU A 70 16.86 -0.82 1.42
CA LEU A 70 17.47 -1.89 0.63
C LEU A 70 17.93 -1.40 -0.74
N ALA A 71 17.12 -0.59 -1.42
CA ALA A 71 17.48 0.00 -2.72
C ALA A 71 18.74 0.87 -2.61
N VAL A 72 18.82 1.73 -1.58
CA VAL A 72 20.01 2.54 -1.30
C VAL A 72 21.23 1.65 -1.02
N GLY A 73 21.05 0.56 -0.28
CA GLY A 73 22.10 -0.44 -0.05
C GLY A 73 22.65 -1.05 -1.34
N ILE A 74 21.77 -1.40 -2.29
CA ILE A 74 22.16 -1.90 -3.61
C ILE A 74 22.94 -0.84 -4.38
N VAL A 75 22.47 0.41 -4.40
CA VAL A 75 23.16 1.51 -5.10
C VAL A 75 24.55 1.75 -4.51
N LEU A 76 24.66 1.80 -3.18
CA LEU A 76 25.94 1.98 -2.50
C LEU A 76 26.91 0.82 -2.82
N GLN A 77 26.40 -0.42 -2.83
CA GLN A 77 27.18 -1.59 -3.21
C GLN A 77 27.69 -1.50 -4.65
N LEU A 78 26.87 -1.04 -5.60
CA LEU A 78 27.28 -0.83 -6.99
C LEU A 78 28.34 0.28 -7.12
N VAL A 79 28.21 1.36 -6.36
CA VAL A 79 29.23 2.44 -6.32
C VAL A 79 30.56 1.91 -5.81
N VAL A 80 30.56 1.13 -4.72
CA VAL A 80 31.78 0.49 -4.19
C VAL A 80 32.41 -0.42 -5.23
N MET A 81 31.60 -1.22 -5.95
CA MET A 81 32.07 -2.09 -7.01
C MET A 81 32.76 -1.34 -8.16
N LEU A 82 32.29 -0.13 -8.49
CA LEU A 82 32.85 0.70 -9.56
C LEU A 82 34.07 1.53 -9.15
N THR A 83 34.19 1.86 -7.86
CA THR A 83 35.20 2.79 -7.34
C THR A 83 36.38 2.10 -6.67
N THR A 84 36.23 0.84 -6.27
CA THR A 84 37.24 0.11 -5.48
C THR A 84 37.75 -1.09 -6.26
N PRO A 85 39.07 -1.37 -6.27
CA PRO A 85 39.58 -2.61 -6.84
C PRO A 85 39.18 -3.80 -5.96
N LEU A 86 38.21 -4.58 -6.42
CA LEU A 86 37.71 -5.78 -5.75
C LEU A 86 38.34 -7.04 -6.36
N SER A 87 38.53 -8.08 -5.55
CA SER A 87 38.89 -9.40 -6.08
C SER A 87 37.76 -9.97 -6.93
N SER A 88 38.09 -10.80 -7.93
CA SER A 88 37.08 -11.43 -8.81
C SER A 88 36.03 -12.22 -8.03
N VAL A 89 36.43 -12.81 -6.89
CA VAL A 89 35.54 -13.53 -5.98
C VAL A 89 34.54 -12.56 -5.33
N LEU A 90 35.01 -11.46 -4.74
CA LEU A 90 34.14 -10.48 -4.09
C LEU A 90 33.17 -9.85 -5.10
N LEU A 91 33.67 -9.54 -6.30
CA LEU A 91 32.88 -8.99 -7.40
C LEU A 91 31.74 -9.92 -7.79
N THR A 92 32.01 -11.21 -7.94
CA THR A 92 31.00 -12.22 -8.29
C THR A 92 29.92 -12.33 -7.21
N TRP A 93 30.32 -12.35 -5.93
CA TRP A 93 29.38 -12.39 -4.81
C TRP A 93 28.51 -11.14 -4.72
N MET A 94 29.10 -9.95 -4.89
CA MET A 94 28.37 -8.69 -4.91
C MET A 94 27.38 -8.59 -6.08
N LEU A 95 27.80 -8.98 -7.28
CA LEU A 95 26.94 -8.91 -8.45
C LEU A 95 25.74 -9.86 -8.34
N THR A 96 26.02 -11.09 -7.89
CA THR A 96 24.99 -12.10 -7.63
C THR A 96 24.01 -11.61 -6.58
N SER A 97 24.48 -11.09 -5.45
CA SER A 97 23.59 -10.60 -4.38
C SER A 97 22.77 -9.39 -4.82
N SER A 98 23.33 -8.46 -5.60
CA SER A 98 22.58 -7.33 -6.15
C SER A 98 21.44 -7.78 -7.08
N ILE A 99 21.70 -8.71 -8.01
CA ILE A 99 20.69 -9.20 -8.97
C ILE A 99 19.49 -9.81 -8.22
N PHE A 100 19.76 -10.68 -7.23
CA PHE A 100 18.68 -11.28 -6.43
C PHE A 100 18.00 -10.25 -5.52
N SER A 101 18.71 -9.23 -5.04
CA SER A 101 18.10 -8.22 -4.15
C SER A 101 17.14 -7.28 -4.88
N VAL A 102 17.40 -6.94 -6.15
CA VAL A 102 16.56 -5.99 -6.92
C VAL A 102 15.12 -6.46 -7.04
N MET A 103 14.91 -7.73 -7.42
CA MET A 103 13.55 -8.29 -7.55
C MET A 103 12.80 -8.23 -6.21
N LEU A 104 13.50 -8.58 -5.14
CA LEU A 104 12.94 -8.58 -3.79
C LEU A 104 12.55 -7.17 -3.33
N VAL A 105 13.35 -6.15 -3.64
CA VAL A 105 13.04 -4.74 -3.36
C VAL A 105 11.79 -4.29 -4.09
N ILE A 106 11.67 -4.61 -5.39
CA ILE A 106 10.49 -4.25 -6.20
C ILE A 106 9.24 -4.86 -5.59
N MET A 107 9.28 -6.16 -5.25
CA MET A 107 8.13 -6.84 -4.65
C MET A 107 7.75 -6.26 -3.30
N LEU A 108 8.73 -5.95 -2.43
CA LEU A 108 8.46 -5.33 -1.14
C LEU A 108 7.88 -3.91 -1.27
N TYR A 109 8.38 -3.14 -2.24
CA TYR A 109 7.87 -1.80 -2.52
C TYR A 109 6.40 -1.83 -2.95
N HIS A 110 6.03 -2.78 -3.81
CA HIS A 110 4.64 -3.01 -4.21
C HIS A 110 3.80 -3.58 -3.07
N TYR A 111 4.33 -4.51 -2.28
CA TYR A 111 3.62 -5.05 -1.11
C TYR A 111 3.28 -3.95 -0.10
N GLY A 112 4.20 -3.02 0.14
CA GLY A 112 3.99 -1.88 1.03
C GLY A 112 3.11 -0.76 0.48
N ASP A 113 2.57 -0.89 -0.73
CA ASP A 113 1.63 0.10 -1.26
C ASP A 113 0.31 0.03 -0.50
N ARG A 114 -0.08 1.17 0.07
CA ARG A 114 -1.28 1.27 0.90
C ARG A 114 -2.55 1.28 0.06
N ASP A 115 -2.47 1.75 -1.19
CA ASP A 115 -3.60 1.77 -2.10
C ASP A 115 -3.77 0.39 -2.75
N GLN A 116 -4.08 -0.62 -1.93
CA GLN A 116 -4.38 -1.99 -2.34
C GLN A 116 -5.47 -2.59 -1.47
N PRO A 117 -6.37 -3.42 -2.06
CA PRO A 117 -7.44 -4.09 -1.31
C PRO A 117 -6.90 -4.99 -0.20
N LEU A 118 -5.66 -5.49 -0.36
CA LEU A 118 -5.00 -6.37 0.61
C LEU A 118 -5.00 -5.81 2.03
N TRP A 119 -4.92 -4.48 2.19
CA TRP A 119 -4.82 -3.83 3.48
C TRP A 119 -6.17 -3.46 4.13
N ALA A 120 -7.27 -3.61 3.39
CA ALA A 120 -8.58 -3.14 3.81
C ALA A 120 -9.36 -4.16 4.64
N THR A 121 -9.87 -3.80 5.81
CA THR A 121 -10.69 -4.71 6.65
C THR A 121 -11.91 -5.26 5.91
N GLU A 122 -12.49 -6.37 6.38
CA GLU A 122 -13.71 -6.93 5.77
C GLU A 122 -14.89 -5.92 5.79
N GLU A 123 -14.95 -5.11 6.84
CA GLU A 123 -15.91 -4.00 6.96
C GLU A 123 -15.67 -2.94 5.88
N GLU A 124 -14.41 -2.49 5.72
CA GLU A 124 -14.02 -1.54 4.67
C GLU A 124 -14.28 -2.11 3.27
N HIS A 125 -14.09 -3.42 3.07
CA HIS A 125 -14.35 -4.08 1.79
C HIS A 125 -15.85 -4.10 1.46
N THR A 126 -16.70 -4.40 2.46
CA THR A 126 -18.15 -4.38 2.30
C THR A 126 -18.66 -2.96 2.04
N ALA A 127 -18.15 -1.97 2.78
CA ALA A 127 -18.49 -0.56 2.58
C ALA A 127 -18.02 -0.06 1.20
N ALA A 128 -16.85 -0.49 0.73
CA ALA A 128 -16.32 -0.15 -0.59
C ALA A 128 -17.19 -0.69 -1.73
N GLN A 129 -17.66 -1.94 -1.62
CA GLN A 129 -18.59 -2.50 -2.60
C GLN A 129 -19.90 -1.71 -2.67
N GLN A 130 -20.44 -1.30 -1.52
CA GLN A 130 -21.63 -0.46 -1.47
C GLN A 130 -21.39 0.93 -2.08
N LEU A 131 -20.26 1.56 -1.77
CA LEU A 131 -19.89 2.85 -2.33
C LEU A 131 -19.69 2.77 -3.84
N ASP A 132 -19.04 1.71 -4.34
CA ASP A 132 -18.84 1.52 -5.78
C ASP A 132 -20.16 1.28 -6.53
N ALA A 133 -21.09 0.54 -5.91
CA ALA A 133 -22.44 0.38 -6.45
C ALA A 133 -23.17 1.73 -6.56
N LEU A 134 -23.12 2.56 -5.50
CA LEU A 134 -23.74 3.88 -5.49
C LEU A 134 -23.12 4.83 -6.53
N LEU A 135 -21.80 4.77 -6.73
CA LEU A 135 -21.06 5.56 -7.73
C LEU A 135 -21.26 5.06 -9.16
N THR A 136 -21.68 3.81 -9.33
CA THR A 136 -22.03 3.27 -10.65
C THR A 136 -23.44 3.72 -11.04
N SER A 137 -24.35 3.84 -10.08
CA SER A 137 -25.68 4.43 -10.30
C SER A 137 -25.64 5.96 -10.42
N ASN A 138 -24.74 6.63 -9.69
CA ASN A 138 -24.63 8.09 -9.65
C ASN A 138 -23.19 8.52 -9.94
N SER A 139 -22.97 9.31 -11.00
CA SER A 139 -21.62 9.73 -11.44
C SER A 139 -20.85 10.55 -10.40
N SER A 140 -21.56 11.18 -9.45
CA SER A 140 -20.96 11.82 -8.28
C SER A 140 -21.86 11.70 -7.06
N LEU A 141 -21.26 11.46 -5.89
CA LEU A 141 -21.94 11.45 -4.60
C LEU A 141 -21.42 12.60 -3.76
N THR A 142 -22.32 13.32 -3.08
CA THR A 142 -21.95 14.38 -2.13
C THR A 142 -22.53 14.05 -0.77
N ALA A 143 -21.70 14.09 0.27
CA ALA A 143 -22.15 14.03 1.64
C ALA A 143 -21.70 15.29 2.36
N VAL A 144 -22.58 15.82 3.21
CA VAL A 144 -22.27 16.96 4.09
C VAL A 144 -22.48 16.48 5.51
N THR A 145 -21.45 16.62 6.33
CA THR A 145 -21.51 16.39 7.77
C THR A 145 -21.16 17.68 8.49
N SER A 146 -22.03 18.07 9.43
CA SER A 146 -21.84 19.23 10.29
C SER A 146 -21.63 18.76 11.72
N ASP A 147 -20.47 19.06 12.29
CA ASP A 147 -20.17 18.82 13.70
C ASP A 147 -19.98 20.17 14.41
N GLY A 148 -21.07 20.67 15.00
CA GLY A 148 -21.13 21.97 15.65
C GLY A 148 -20.79 23.14 14.71
N ALA A 149 -19.66 23.80 14.94
CA ALA A 149 -19.20 24.95 14.16
C ALA A 149 -18.37 24.60 12.91
N ARG A 150 -18.22 23.29 12.60
CA ARG A 150 -17.44 22.80 11.46
C ARG A 150 -18.34 22.06 10.48
N GLU A 151 -18.27 22.45 9.21
CA GLU A 151 -18.99 21.82 8.11
C GLU A 151 -17.98 21.16 7.17
N ASN A 152 -18.08 19.84 7.02
CA ASN A 152 -17.27 19.08 6.07
C ASN A 152 -18.17 18.60 4.94
N SER A 153 -17.92 19.11 3.73
CA SER A 153 -18.54 18.62 2.50
C SER A 153 -17.54 17.75 1.76
N VAL A 154 -17.95 16.54 1.43
CA VAL A 154 -17.14 15.59 0.67
C VAL A 154 -17.88 15.21 -0.59
N LYS A 155 -17.25 15.49 -1.73
CA LYS A 155 -17.72 15.05 -3.05
C LYS A 155 -16.82 13.92 -3.54
N VAL A 156 -17.43 12.78 -3.85
CA VAL A 156 -16.76 11.61 -4.40
C VAL A 156 -17.21 11.42 -5.84
N THR A 157 -16.25 11.20 -6.73
CA THR A 157 -16.49 10.96 -8.16
C THR A 157 -15.74 9.73 -8.63
N LYS A 158 -16.37 8.92 -9.47
CA LYS A 158 -15.74 7.80 -10.17
C LYS A 158 -15.29 8.26 -11.56
N SER A 159 -14.05 7.94 -11.92
CA SER A 159 -13.43 8.24 -13.21
C SER A 159 -12.86 6.96 -13.83
N ASN A 160 -12.55 6.97 -15.13
CA ASN A 160 -11.97 5.81 -15.81
C ASN A 160 -10.61 5.36 -15.20
N SER A 161 -9.91 6.25 -14.51
CA SER A 161 -8.60 5.99 -13.87
C SER A 161 -8.68 5.67 -12.37
N GLY A 162 -9.87 5.63 -11.77
CA GLY A 162 -10.06 5.40 -10.34
C GLY A 162 -11.06 6.38 -9.71
N TYR A 163 -10.88 6.64 -8.42
CA TYR A 163 -11.78 7.44 -7.59
C TYR A 163 -11.12 8.74 -7.16
N GLN A 164 -11.93 9.78 -7.01
CA GLN A 164 -11.47 11.09 -6.54
C GLN A 164 -12.39 11.59 -5.44
N ALA A 165 -11.80 12.03 -4.33
CA ALA A 165 -12.50 12.68 -3.23
C ALA A 165 -12.07 14.16 -3.16
N SER A 166 -13.03 15.07 -3.30
CA SER A 166 -12.86 16.50 -3.04
C SER A 166 -13.45 16.80 -1.67
N VAL A 167 -12.60 17.15 -0.72
CA VAL A 167 -12.99 17.49 0.64
C VAL A 167 -12.93 19.01 0.78
N THR A 168 -14.03 19.59 1.26
CA THR A 168 -14.14 20.99 1.62
C THR A 168 -14.47 21.07 3.11
N ARG A 169 -13.57 21.62 3.91
CA ARG A 169 -13.79 21.85 5.34
C ARG A 169 -13.99 23.34 5.56
N ARG A 170 -15.09 23.69 6.21
CA ARG A 170 -15.40 25.07 6.61
C ARG A 170 -15.35 25.14 8.14
N SER A 171 -14.54 26.06 8.65
CA SER A 171 -14.41 26.41 10.06
C SER A 171 -14.61 27.91 10.24
N GLN A 172 -14.68 28.38 11.49
CA GLN A 172 -14.76 29.82 11.79
C GLN A 172 -13.55 30.62 11.28
N GLU A 173 -12.40 29.97 11.13
CA GLU A 173 -11.13 30.59 10.72
C GLU A 173 -10.89 30.54 9.20
N GLY A 174 -11.73 29.86 8.42
CA GLY A 174 -11.58 29.77 6.97
C GLY A 174 -12.13 28.49 6.33
N GLN A 175 -11.94 28.41 5.01
CA GLN A 175 -12.33 27.26 4.18
C GLN A 175 -11.09 26.59 3.60
N GLU A 176 -10.89 25.32 3.91
CA GLU A 176 -9.84 24.48 3.34
C GLU A 176 -10.44 23.54 2.30
N ARG A 177 -9.82 23.47 1.12
CA ARG A 177 -10.21 22.52 0.08
C ARG A 177 -9.00 21.72 -0.36
N PHE A 178 -9.15 20.40 -0.36
CA PHE A 178 -8.15 19.51 -0.91
C PHE A 178 -8.79 18.37 -1.69
N VAL A 179 -8.01 17.79 -2.58
CA VAL A 179 -8.46 16.75 -3.51
C VAL A 179 -7.47 15.60 -3.45
N GLU A 180 -8.00 14.41 -3.15
CA GLU A 180 -7.21 13.18 -3.09
C GLU A 180 -7.72 12.17 -4.14
N ARG A 181 -6.80 11.38 -4.69
CA ARG A 181 -7.09 10.37 -5.73
C ARG A 181 -6.73 8.98 -5.21
N PHE A 182 -7.58 8.01 -5.53
CA PHE A 182 -7.44 6.62 -5.10
C PHE A 182 -7.68 5.69 -6.27
N ARG A 183 -6.91 4.61 -6.36
CA ARG A 183 -7.10 3.57 -7.38
C ARG A 183 -8.16 2.57 -6.97
N TYR A 184 -8.30 2.30 -5.68
CA TYR A 184 -9.22 1.31 -5.12
C TYR A 184 -10.27 1.95 -4.20
N PRO A 185 -11.53 1.46 -4.23
CA PRO A 185 -12.62 2.02 -3.43
C PRO A 185 -12.44 1.77 -1.93
N GLU A 186 -11.73 0.72 -1.53
CA GLU A 186 -11.43 0.42 -0.13
C GLU A 186 -10.54 1.49 0.52
N THR A 187 -9.51 1.93 -0.20
CA THR A 187 -8.63 3.01 0.27
C THR A 187 -9.38 4.32 0.43
N LEU A 188 -10.35 4.57 -0.47
CA LEU A 188 -11.24 5.72 -0.40
C LEU A 188 -12.14 5.64 0.83
N VAL A 189 -12.77 4.50 1.12
CA VAL A 189 -13.61 4.33 2.32
C VAL A 189 -12.80 4.57 3.59
N PHE A 190 -11.62 3.94 3.70
CA PHE A 190 -10.72 4.19 4.82
C PHE A 190 -10.40 5.68 4.97
N PHE A 191 -10.18 6.37 3.84
CA PHE A 191 -9.89 7.80 3.85
C PHE A 191 -11.09 8.62 4.33
N LEU A 192 -12.29 8.34 3.84
CA LEU A 192 -13.53 9.04 4.20
C LEU A 192 -13.81 8.90 5.70
N GLU A 193 -13.76 7.68 6.23
CA GLU A 193 -14.06 7.41 7.63
C GLU A 193 -13.00 8.05 8.55
N LYS A 194 -11.72 7.92 8.21
CA LYS A 194 -10.64 8.35 9.10
C LYS A 194 -10.36 9.85 9.05
N PHE A 195 -10.56 10.50 7.89
CA PHE A 195 -10.19 11.90 7.71
C PHE A 195 -11.38 12.84 7.59
N THR A 196 -12.58 12.35 7.27
CA THR A 196 -13.76 13.20 7.13
C THR A 196 -14.89 12.83 8.08
N SER A 197 -14.77 11.71 8.80
CA SER A 197 -15.82 11.14 9.65
C SER A 197 -17.13 10.91 8.87
N VAL A 198 -17.02 10.77 7.55
CA VAL A 198 -18.13 10.47 6.64
C VAL A 198 -18.12 8.97 6.38
N THR A 199 -19.28 8.36 6.57
CA THR A 199 -19.52 6.94 6.28
C THR A 199 -20.27 6.78 4.97
N VAL A 200 -20.26 5.56 4.40
CA VAL A 200 -21.04 5.24 3.19
C VAL A 200 -22.54 5.49 3.39
N ASN A 201 -23.04 5.37 4.62
CA ASN A 201 -24.45 5.60 4.94
C ASN A 201 -24.84 7.09 4.87
N ASP A 202 -23.90 8.00 5.06
CA ASP A 202 -24.19 9.44 4.96
C ASP A 202 -24.50 9.84 3.51
N PHE A 203 -23.82 9.22 2.52
CA PHE A 203 -24.16 9.40 1.11
C PHE A 203 -25.54 8.87 0.75
N LYS A 204 -25.96 7.73 1.34
CA LYS A 204 -27.32 7.19 1.14
C LYS A 204 -28.38 8.15 1.71
N ARG A 205 -28.11 8.74 2.88
CA ARG A 205 -29.01 9.70 3.52
C ARG A 205 -29.13 10.99 2.71
N SER A 206 -28.01 11.53 2.20
CA SER A 206 -28.02 12.72 1.34
C SER A 206 -28.76 12.50 0.03
N ASN A 207 -28.52 11.38 -0.68
CA ASN A 207 -29.27 11.07 -1.90
C ASN A 207 -30.78 10.89 -1.65
N ALA A 208 -31.16 10.25 -0.54
CA ALA A 208 -32.58 10.08 -0.18
C ALA A 208 -33.28 11.40 0.18
N LEU A 209 -32.53 12.40 0.66
CA LEU A 209 -33.03 13.75 0.91
C LEU A 209 -33.22 14.53 -0.40
N ASP A 210 -32.29 14.41 -1.35
CA ASP A 210 -32.45 15.02 -2.69
C ASP A 210 -33.65 14.45 -3.46
N ASP A 211 -33.85 13.12 -3.42
CA ASP A 211 -35.02 12.47 -4.07
C ASP A 211 -36.37 12.92 -3.47
N ARG A 212 -36.43 13.18 -2.15
CA ARG A 212 -37.63 13.71 -1.48
C ARG A 212 -37.83 15.21 -1.69
N GLY A 213 -36.76 15.96 -1.89
CA GLY A 213 -36.82 17.37 -2.27
C GLY A 213 -37.38 17.55 -3.69
N SER A 214 -37.08 16.63 -4.61
CA SER A 214 -37.64 16.68 -5.96
C SER A 214 -39.12 16.27 -6.04
N SER A 215 -39.62 15.44 -5.12
CA SER A 215 -41.02 14.99 -5.15
C SER A 215 -42.02 15.94 -4.48
N THR A 216 -41.54 16.98 -3.79
CA THR A 216 -42.39 17.99 -3.13
C THR A 216 -42.51 19.29 -3.93
N ALA A 217 -41.86 19.40 -5.09
CA ALA A 217 -41.93 20.56 -5.97
C ALA A 217 -43.01 20.46 -7.08
N GLU A 218 -43.80 19.38 -7.12
CA GLU A 218 -44.86 19.14 -8.12
C GLU A 218 -46.28 19.01 -7.51
N ALA A 219 -46.58 19.72 -6.41
CA ALA A 219 -47.93 19.81 -5.85
C ALA A 219 -48.47 21.24 -5.83
#